data_AF-A0A1Q2D5Q0-F1
#
_entry.id   AF-A0A1Q2D5Q0-F1
#
_cell.length_a   1.000
_cell.length_b   1.000
_cell.length_c   1.000
_cell.angle_alpha   90.00
_cell.angle_beta   90.00
_cell.angle_gamma   90.00
#
_symmetry.space_group_name_H-M   'P 1'
#
loop_
_entity.id
_entity.type
_entity.pdbx_description
1 polymer ?
#
loop_
_entity_poly.entity_id
_entity_poly.type
_entity_poly.pdbx_seq_one_letter_code
_entity_poly.pdbx_strand_id
1 'polypeptide(L)'
;MVFYYVDKRNHGIEGVTFIIYPKRGKKLLKRNGQELLAISHKKGRVHFSALPGGSYRVAMKGAPNDILVFFTVKRSDKKRLVVKRSLSTQVVVKQKAKKIVLVAKD
;
A
#
# COMPACT_ATOMS: atom_id res chain seq x y z
N MET A 1 3.96 -4.08 6.48
CA MET A 1 3.36 -4.31 5.16
C MET A 1 4.33 -3.82 4.10
N VAL A 2 4.73 -4.70 3.16
CA VAL A 2 5.63 -4.34 2.05
C VAL A 2 4.92 -4.59 0.73
N PHE A 3 5.02 -3.63 -0.18
CA PHE A 3 4.65 -3.80 -1.59
C PHE A 3 5.67 -3.09 -2.49
N TYR A 4 5.58 -3.31 -3.79
CA TYR A 4 6.44 -2.69 -4.80
C TYR A 4 5.60 -1.90 -5.78
N TYR A 5 5.94 -0.64 -6.02
CA TYR A 5 5.32 0.20 -7.02
C TYR A 5 6.21 0.28 -8.26
N VAL A 6 5.69 -0.20 -9.39
CA VAL A 6 6.48 -0.41 -10.62
C VAL A 6 5.73 0.11 -11.84
N ASP A 7 6.45 0.38 -12.92
CA ASP A 7 5.85 0.65 -14.23
C ASP A 7 5.39 -0.64 -14.93
N LYS A 8 4.81 -0.50 -16.13
CA LYS A 8 4.39 -1.63 -16.98
C LYS A 8 5.51 -2.61 -17.37
N ARG A 9 6.76 -2.13 -17.42
CA ARG A 9 7.98 -2.92 -17.69
C ARG A 9 8.57 -3.56 -16.43
N ASN A 10 7.89 -3.40 -15.29
CA ASN A 10 8.28 -3.90 -13.98
C ASN A 10 9.56 -3.23 -13.43
N HIS A 11 9.86 -2.00 -13.86
CA HIS A 11 10.87 -1.14 -13.25
C HIS A 11 10.29 -0.41 -12.04
N GLY A 12 11.07 -0.34 -10.96
CA GLY A 12 10.63 0.30 -9.72
C GLY A 12 10.54 1.82 -9.85
N ILE A 13 9.41 2.40 -9.42
CA ILE A 13 9.21 3.85 -9.40
C ILE A 13 9.51 4.36 -7.99
N GLU A 14 10.50 5.24 -7.86
CA GLU A 14 10.98 5.80 -6.60
C GLU A 14 10.40 7.19 -6.32
N GLY A 15 10.41 7.62 -5.06
CA GLY A 15 10.01 8.97 -4.64
C GLY A 15 8.50 9.21 -4.50
N VAL A 16 7.66 8.20 -4.77
CA VAL A 16 6.21 8.35 -4.67
C VAL A 16 5.77 8.18 -3.22
N THR A 17 5.02 9.16 -2.72
CA THR A 17 4.49 9.15 -1.35
C THR A 17 3.12 8.49 -1.28
N PHE A 18 3.01 7.48 -0.43
CA PHE A 18 1.79 6.73 -0.15
C PHE A 18 1.26 7.06 1.23
N ILE A 19 -0.07 7.05 1.31
CA ILE A 19 -0.83 7.27 2.53
C ILE A 19 -1.68 6.04 2.85
N ILE A 20 -2.04 5.88 4.11
CA ILE A 20 -2.80 4.72 4.58
C ILE A 20 -3.99 5.15 5.44
N TYR A 21 -5.12 4.49 5.21
CA TYR A 21 -6.36 4.66 5.94
C TYR A 21 -6.76 3.35 6.63
N PRO A 22 -7.41 3.41 7.80
CA PRO A 22 -8.21 2.29 8.28
C PRO A 22 -9.33 1.95 7.27
N LYS A 23 -9.83 0.71 7.30
CA LYS A 23 -10.93 0.28 6.42
C LYS A 23 -12.18 1.13 6.58
N ARG A 24 -12.50 1.54 7.82
CA ARG A 24 -13.65 2.40 8.15
C ARG A 24 -13.15 3.82 8.41
N GLY A 25 -13.75 4.81 7.76
CA GLY A 25 -13.44 6.24 7.93
C GLY A 25 -12.45 6.82 6.92
N LYS A 26 -12.47 8.14 6.71
CA LYS A 26 -11.58 8.83 5.75
C LYS A 26 -10.34 9.46 6.40
N LYS A 27 -10.19 9.35 7.72
CA LYS A 27 -9.05 9.91 8.45
C LYS A 27 -7.79 9.09 8.19
N LEU A 28 -6.69 9.79 7.92
CA LEU A 28 -5.37 9.18 7.80
C LEU A 28 -5.00 8.45 9.09
N LEU A 29 -4.34 7.31 8.93
CA LEU A 29 -3.76 6.64 10.08
C LEU A 29 -2.63 7.51 10.63
N LYS A 30 -2.67 7.79 11.93
CA LYS A 30 -1.65 8.56 12.62
C LYS A 30 -0.89 7.70 13.63
N ARG A 31 0.38 8.00 13.83
CA ARG A 31 1.22 7.46 14.92
C ARG A 31 1.86 8.65 15.63
N ASN A 32 1.69 8.72 16.95
CA ASN A 32 2.22 9.80 17.78
C ASN A 32 1.83 11.20 17.24
N GLY A 33 0.58 11.36 16.81
CA GLY A 33 0.06 12.60 16.25
C GLY A 33 0.43 12.88 14.78
N GLN A 34 1.41 12.18 14.21
CA GLN A 34 1.87 12.36 12.83
C GLN A 34 1.22 11.38 11.86
N GLU A 35 1.02 11.80 10.61
CA GLU A 35 0.49 10.96 9.55
C GLU A 35 1.45 9.82 9.21
N LEU A 36 0.92 8.61 9.08
CA LEU A 36 1.72 7.47 8.68
C LEU A 36 1.87 7.47 7.15
N LEU A 37 3.03 7.92 6.69
CA LEU A 37 3.42 7.97 5.28
C LEU A 37 4.43 6.86 4.96
N ALA A 38 4.49 6.45 3.70
CA ALA A 38 5.59 5.64 3.19
C ALA A 38 6.00 6.10 1.79
N ILE A 39 7.30 6.19 1.54
CA ILE A 39 7.84 6.60 0.25
C ILE A 39 8.33 5.34 -0.50
N SER A 40 8.13 5.27 -1.81
CA SER A 40 8.77 4.22 -2.61
C SER A 40 10.27 4.47 -2.72
N HIS A 41 11.05 3.52 -2.20
CA HIS A 41 12.52 3.53 -2.28
C HIS A 41 13.00 2.67 -3.45
N LYS A 42 14.31 2.39 -3.49
CA LYS A 42 14.98 1.51 -4.45
C LYS A 42 14.13 0.34 -4.92
N LYS A 43 14.04 0.17 -6.23
CA LYS A 43 13.20 -0.87 -6.89
C LYS A 43 11.70 -0.72 -6.60
N GLY A 44 11.24 0.48 -6.28
CA GLY A 44 9.84 0.79 -5.99
C GLY A 44 9.32 0.25 -4.66
N ARG A 45 10.22 -0.18 -3.75
CA ARG A 45 9.80 -0.83 -2.50
C ARG A 45 9.17 0.18 -1.53
N VAL A 46 7.94 -0.10 -1.10
CA VAL A 46 7.21 0.66 -0.08
C VAL A 46 7.03 -0.19 1.16
N HIS A 47 7.25 0.39 2.35
CA HIS A 47 7.13 -0.32 3.62
C HIS A 47 6.39 0.50 4.67
N PHE A 48 5.25 0.00 5.13
CA PHE A 48 4.56 0.46 6.34
C PHE A 48 4.90 -0.44 7.52
N SER A 49 5.59 0.06 8.54
CA SER A 49 6.08 -0.72 9.68
C SER A 49 5.10 -0.72 10.87
N ALA A 50 5.12 -1.82 11.63
CA ALA A 50 4.38 -1.98 12.89
C ALA A 50 2.88 -1.60 12.81
N LEU A 51 2.22 -1.90 11.68
CA LEU A 51 0.77 -1.72 11.57
C LEU A 51 0.05 -2.63 12.59
N PRO A 52 -0.89 -2.10 13.39
CA PRO A 52 -1.74 -2.92 14.22
C PRO A 52 -2.50 -3.98 13.42
N GLY A 53 -3.02 -4.99 14.10
CA GLY A 53 -3.96 -5.93 13.49
C GLY A 53 -5.21 -5.18 13.04
N GLY A 54 -5.61 -5.32 11.78
CA GLY A 54 -6.69 -4.54 11.20
C GLY A 54 -6.77 -4.63 9.68
N SER A 55 -7.76 -3.97 9.10
CA SER A 55 -7.88 -3.82 7.65
C SER A 55 -7.62 -2.38 7.23
N TYR A 56 -6.92 -2.21 6.11
CA TYR A 56 -6.38 -0.94 5.66
C TYR A 56 -6.56 -0.74 4.16
N ARG A 57 -6.48 0.53 3.76
CA ARG A 57 -6.49 1.01 2.38
C ARG A 57 -5.28 1.89 2.14
N VAL A 58 -4.69 1.79 0.96
CA VAL A 58 -3.56 2.63 0.54
C VAL A 58 -3.96 3.47 -0.66
N ALA A 59 -3.52 4.72 -0.66
CA ALA A 59 -3.64 5.67 -1.77
C ALA A 59 -2.31 6.38 -2.00
N MET A 60 -2.18 7.10 -3.11
CA MET A 60 -1.09 8.06 -3.29
C MET A 60 -1.45 9.38 -2.61
N LYS A 61 -0.46 10.12 -2.10
CA LYS A 61 -0.68 11.41 -1.43
C LYS A 61 -1.37 12.43 -2.34
N GLY A 62 -1.03 12.46 -3.63
CA GLY A 62 -1.65 13.36 -4.62
C GLY A 62 -3.02 12.92 -5.12
N ALA A 63 -3.44 11.67 -4.86
CA ALA A 63 -4.73 11.13 -5.26
C ALA A 63 -5.36 10.35 -4.08
N PRO A 64 -5.69 11.01 -2.96
CA PRO A 64 -6.09 10.33 -1.72
C PRO A 64 -7.40 9.55 -1.80
N ASN A 65 -8.25 9.92 -2.76
CA ASN A 65 -9.53 9.24 -3.01
C ASN A 65 -9.38 8.02 -3.93
N ASP A 66 -8.25 7.84 -4.64
CA ASP A 66 -8.01 6.66 -5.46
C ASP A 66 -7.34 5.54 -4.65
N ILE A 67 -8.15 4.57 -4.25
CA ILE A 67 -7.70 3.48 -3.38
C ILE A 67 -7.01 2.40 -4.19
N LEU A 68 -5.68 2.41 -4.15
CA LEU A 68 -4.80 1.51 -4.89
C LEU A 68 -4.90 0.05 -4.45
N VAL A 69 -5.02 -0.21 -3.15
CA VAL A 69 -5.06 -1.58 -2.64
C VAL A 69 -5.70 -1.66 -1.25
N PHE A 70 -6.41 -2.75 -1.00
CA PHE A 70 -6.97 -3.13 0.30
C PHE A 70 -6.22 -4.33 0.87
N PHE A 71 -5.87 -4.27 2.15
CA PHE A 71 -5.23 -5.39 2.84
C PHE A 71 -5.69 -5.57 4.28
N THR A 72 -5.51 -6.79 4.79
CA THR A 72 -5.71 -7.11 6.20
C THR A 72 -4.39 -7.55 6.82
N VAL A 73 -4.02 -6.93 7.94
CA VAL A 73 -2.94 -7.35 8.84
C VAL A 73 -3.57 -8.20 9.94
N LYS A 74 -3.24 -9.48 10.00
CA LYS A 74 -3.64 -10.35 11.12
C LYS A 74 -2.62 -10.23 12.25
N ARG A 75 -3.10 -10.17 13.51
CA ARG A 75 -2.29 -9.96 14.73
C ARG A 75 -1.40 -11.17 15.11
N SER A 76 -1.51 -12.29 14.40
CA SER A 76 -0.77 -13.52 14.71
C SER A 76 0.65 -13.44 14.14
N ASP A 77 1.64 -13.91 14.88
CA ASP A 77 3.07 -14.08 14.56
C ASP A 77 3.40 -14.58 13.13
N LYS A 78 2.42 -15.09 12.40
CA LYS A 78 2.48 -15.32 10.95
C LYS A 78 1.76 -14.20 10.21
N LYS A 79 2.52 -13.18 9.78
CA LYS A 79 2.09 -12.04 8.90
C LYS A 79 1.49 -12.54 7.57
N ARG A 80 0.26 -13.05 7.59
CA ARG A 80 -0.49 -13.42 6.38
C ARG A 80 -1.11 -12.17 5.77
N LEU A 81 -0.52 -11.72 4.67
CA LEU A 81 -1.02 -10.64 3.83
C LEU A 81 -2.17 -11.16 2.97
N VAL A 82 -3.38 -10.70 3.24
CA VAL A 82 -4.55 -10.97 2.38
C VAL A 82 -4.86 -9.68 1.62
N VAL A 83 -4.61 -9.69 0.32
CA VAL A 83 -5.05 -8.64 -0.62
C VAL A 83 -6.40 -9.08 -1.17
N LYS A 84 -7.45 -8.27 -1.01
CA LYS A 84 -8.81 -8.68 -1.39
C LYS A 84 -9.23 -8.27 -2.81
N ARG A 85 -8.74 -7.14 -3.32
CA ARG A 85 -8.81 -6.65 -4.71
C ARG A 85 -8.38 -5.19 -4.68
N SER A 86 -7.90 -4.68 -5.81
CA SER A 86 -7.83 -3.24 -6.06
C SER A 86 -9.03 -2.83 -6.91
N LEU A 87 -9.60 -1.67 -6.60
CA LEU A 87 -10.63 -1.01 -7.40
C LEU A 87 -10.07 0.24 -8.12
N SER A 88 -8.75 0.45 -8.07
CA SER A 88 -8.12 1.66 -8.62
C SER A 88 -8.00 1.61 -10.14
N THR A 89 -8.28 2.74 -10.75
CA THR A 89 -8.05 2.98 -12.18
C THR A 89 -6.59 3.29 -12.48
N GLN A 90 -5.76 3.62 -11.48
CA GLN A 90 -4.34 3.97 -11.63
C GLN A 90 -3.37 2.80 -11.49
N VAL A 91 -3.78 1.67 -10.88
CA VAL A 91 -2.88 0.51 -10.74
C VAL A 91 -3.52 -0.83 -11.09
N VAL A 92 -2.68 -1.78 -11.52
CA VAL A 92 -2.98 -3.21 -11.53
C VAL A 92 -2.24 -3.88 -10.38
N VAL A 93 -2.95 -4.65 -9.55
CA VAL A 93 -2.33 -5.37 -8.44
C VAL A 93 -1.99 -6.79 -8.84
N LYS A 94 -0.69 -7.12 -8.80
CA LYS A 94 -0.16 -8.46 -9.03
C LYS A 94 0.36 -9.05 -7.72
N GLN A 95 0.00 -10.30 -7.44
CA GLN A 95 0.56 -11.06 -6.32
C GLN A 95 1.56 -12.08 -6.87
N LYS A 96 2.85 -11.90 -6.60
CA LYS A 96 3.93 -12.80 -7.05
C LYS A 96 4.70 -13.33 -5.86
N ALA A 97 4.76 -14.64 -5.66
CA ALA A 97 5.57 -15.29 -4.61
C ALA A 97 5.45 -14.58 -3.23
N LYS A 98 4.21 -14.33 -2.77
CA LYS A 98 3.88 -13.61 -1.52
C LYS A 98 4.22 -12.10 -1.49
N LYS A 99 4.72 -11.52 -2.58
CA LYS A 99 4.91 -10.07 -2.76
C LYS A 99 3.69 -9.45 -3.43
N ILE A 100 3.37 -8.23 -3.00
CA ILE A 100 2.34 -7.39 -3.62
C ILE A 100 3.07 -6.41 -4.54
N VAL A 101 2.67 -6.36 -5.81
CA VAL A 101 3.21 -5.45 -6.80
C VAL A 101 2.07 -4.61 -7.35
N LEU A 102 2.16 -3.30 -7.20
CA LEU A 102 1.28 -2.30 -7.80
C LEU A 102 1.94 -1.84 -9.09
N VAL A 103 1.36 -2.21 -10.23
CA VAL A 103 1.81 -1.79 -11.55
C VAL A 103 1.06 -0.52 -11.92
N ALA A 104 1.75 0.60 -12.12
CA ALA A 104 1.17 1.83 -12.61
C ALA A 104 0.54 1.61 -13.99
N LYS A 105 -0.67 2.11 -14.17
CA LYS A 105 -1.30 2.26 -15.48
C LYS A 105 -0.88 3.62 -16.03
N ASP A 106 -0.58 3.67 -17.33
CA ASP A 106 -0.35 4.93 -18.04
C ASP A 106 -1.59 5.83 -18.01
#